data_AF-H9A574-F1
#
_entry.id   AF-H9A574-F1
#
_cell.length_a   1.000
_cell.length_b   1.000
_cell.length_c   1.000
_cell.angle_alpha   90.00
_cell.angle_beta   90.00
_cell.angle_gamma   90.00
#
_symmetry.space_group_name_H-M   'P 1'
#
loop_
_entity.id
_entity.type
_entity.pdbx_description
1 polymer ?
#
loop_
_entity_poly.entity_id
_entity_poly.type
_entity_poly.pdbx_seq_one_letter_code
_entity_poly.pdbx_strand_id
1 'polypeptide(L)'
;MPPSSESHHADSIVNGAPLCAAPLSSLITPRVILPPNACDSHFHIFGPEKRYPYSRGRIYTPPDCLLTDYLALHKSLGLTRCVLIQPSVYGSDNTALLDGLKTLDGAGRGVVVLNGRESASELRDMDALGVRGVRVNLVDVKAPSADMPIESLLRMQDRVASLGWHLELLVHVDNYPNLDEALDPLEVQVVFGHMGYLSRGVSPDHPGMKAMLALLQAGRAWAKITGPYRIGTEGPPYDTAGHIANWLAQTSMDRLVWGSDWPHVMVKGHMPHDTDLLNAVAEWIPGEGPQRALFSDNPAQLYGWI
;
A
#
# COMPACT_ATOMS: atom_id res chain seq x y z
N MET A 1 -17.89 45.83 3.86
CA MET A 1 -17.35 44.56 3.32
C MET A 1 -15.93 44.42 3.81
N PRO A 2 -15.61 43.45 4.67
CA PRO A 2 -14.22 43.18 5.04
C PRO A 2 -13.54 42.39 3.90
N PRO A 3 -12.28 42.65 3.57
CA PRO A 3 -11.58 41.83 2.60
C PRO A 3 -11.23 40.47 3.23
N SER A 4 -11.56 39.42 2.49
CA SER A 4 -11.24 38.03 2.74
C SER A 4 -9.74 37.83 2.88
N SER A 5 -9.30 37.28 4.01
CA SER A 5 -7.95 36.73 4.18
C SER A 5 -7.89 35.37 3.50
N GLU A 6 -7.55 35.34 2.22
CA GLU A 6 -7.05 34.13 1.58
C GLU A 6 -5.60 33.91 2.06
N SER A 7 -5.42 32.96 2.96
CA SER A 7 -4.11 32.45 3.32
C SER A 7 -3.58 31.62 2.15
N HIS A 8 -2.82 32.25 1.27
CA HIS A 8 -1.93 31.54 0.35
C HIS A 8 -0.90 30.76 1.18
N HIS A 9 -1.10 29.45 1.34
CA HIS A 9 0.00 28.56 1.64
C HIS A 9 0.94 28.58 0.42
N ALA A 10 2.03 29.32 0.53
CA ALA A 10 3.12 29.23 -0.43
C ALA A 10 3.65 27.79 -0.41
N ASP A 11 3.39 27.05 -1.48
CA ASP A 11 3.96 25.72 -1.73
C ASP A 11 5.48 25.84 -1.69
N SER A 12 6.08 25.51 -0.55
CA SER A 12 7.53 25.48 -0.44
C SER A 12 8.04 24.22 -1.14
N ILE A 13 8.70 24.44 -2.28
CA ILE A 13 9.30 23.39 -3.09
C ILE A 13 10.68 23.07 -2.48
N VAL A 14 10.86 21.86 -1.94
CA VAL A 14 12.18 21.41 -1.47
C VAL A 14 12.83 20.57 -2.57
N ASN A 15 13.92 21.06 -3.16
CA ASN A 15 14.65 20.37 -4.24
C ASN A 15 13.75 19.97 -5.45
N GLY A 16 12.72 20.76 -5.76
CA GLY A 16 11.79 20.49 -6.88
C GLY A 16 10.56 19.66 -6.52
N ALA A 17 10.46 19.12 -5.31
CA ALA A 17 9.34 18.30 -4.86
C ALA A 17 8.47 19.05 -3.83
N PRO A 18 7.14 19.15 -4.02
CA PRO A 18 6.22 19.82 -3.10
C PRO A 18 6.14 19.11 -1.74
N LEU A 19 5.88 19.88 -0.67
CA LEU A 19 5.61 19.33 0.66
C LEU A 19 4.25 18.61 0.71
N CYS A 20 4.16 17.52 1.48
CA CYS A 20 2.89 16.92 1.85
C CYS A 20 2.39 17.50 3.19
N ALA A 21 1.07 17.50 3.38
CA ALA A 21 0.48 17.69 4.69
C ALA A 21 0.84 16.51 5.62
N ALA A 22 0.93 16.78 6.93
CA ALA A 22 1.09 15.74 7.93
C ALA A 22 -0.22 14.96 8.13
N PRO A 23 -0.16 13.66 8.51
CA PRO A 23 -1.35 12.92 8.90
C PRO A 23 -1.96 13.53 10.17
N LEU A 24 -3.23 13.21 10.44
CA LEU A 24 -3.86 13.60 11.69
C LEU A 24 -3.18 12.87 12.86
N SER A 25 -2.85 13.61 13.92
CA SER A 25 -2.18 13.06 15.10
C SER A 25 -3.15 12.56 16.17
N SER A 26 -4.45 12.75 15.98
CA SER A 26 -5.48 12.30 16.91
C SER A 26 -5.60 10.78 16.87
N LEU A 27 -5.59 10.15 18.05
CA LEU A 27 -5.83 8.71 18.19
C LEU A 27 -7.25 8.51 18.70
N ILE A 28 -8.07 7.80 17.92
CA ILE A 28 -9.46 7.49 18.25
C ILE A 28 -9.63 5.98 18.26
N THR A 29 -10.28 5.45 19.30
CA THR A 29 -10.61 4.03 19.38
C THR A 29 -11.59 3.64 18.26
N PRO A 30 -11.31 2.60 17.46
CA PRO A 30 -12.24 2.13 16.44
C PRO A 30 -13.52 1.55 17.05
N ARG A 31 -14.60 1.58 16.27
CA ARG A 31 -15.87 0.93 16.65
C ARG A 31 -15.81 -0.58 16.42
N VAL A 32 -15.01 -1.00 15.44
CA VAL A 32 -14.74 -2.41 15.17
C VAL A 32 -13.73 -2.98 16.17
N ILE A 33 -14.00 -4.19 16.65
CA ILE A 33 -13.03 -4.97 17.43
C ILE A 33 -12.35 -5.92 16.45
N LEU A 34 -11.05 -5.75 16.28
CA LEU A 34 -10.28 -6.57 15.36
C LEU A 34 -10.02 -7.98 15.92
N PRO A 35 -9.92 -9.00 15.03
CA PRO A 35 -9.55 -10.35 15.44
C PRO A 35 -8.12 -10.37 16.01
N PRO A 36 -7.75 -11.39 16.81
CA PRO A 36 -6.36 -11.64 17.17
C PRO A 36 -5.47 -11.67 15.93
N ASN A 37 -4.21 -11.25 16.06
CA ASN A 37 -3.25 -11.21 14.95
C ASN A 37 -3.62 -10.25 13.80
N ALA A 38 -4.54 -9.31 14.02
CA ALA A 38 -4.91 -8.33 13.01
C ALA A 38 -3.69 -7.53 12.51
N CYS A 39 -3.68 -7.34 11.19
CA CYS A 39 -2.56 -6.84 10.43
C CYS A 39 -2.95 -5.59 9.64
N ASP A 40 -2.11 -4.56 9.73
CA ASP A 40 -2.08 -3.48 8.74
C ASP A 40 -1.05 -3.83 7.67
N SER A 41 -1.52 -4.23 6.49
CA SER A 41 -0.66 -4.69 5.39
C SER A 41 -0.14 -3.59 4.48
N HIS A 42 -0.35 -2.31 4.81
CA HIS A 42 0.16 -1.21 3.99
C HIS A 42 0.32 0.08 4.80
N PHE A 43 1.55 0.38 5.18
CA PHE A 43 1.92 1.70 5.70
C PHE A 43 3.36 2.06 5.28
N HIS A 44 3.70 3.34 5.41
CA HIS A 44 5.03 3.88 5.17
C HIS A 44 5.56 4.57 6.41
N ILE A 45 6.88 4.73 6.52
CA ILE A 45 7.50 5.63 7.50
C ILE A 45 8.39 6.64 6.78
N PHE A 46 8.47 7.84 7.34
CA PHE A 46 9.27 8.94 6.83
C PHE A 46 10.17 9.48 7.94
N GLY A 47 11.46 9.56 7.65
CA GLY A 47 12.42 10.15 8.54
C GLY A 47 12.85 9.32 9.76
N PRO A 48 13.68 9.92 10.64
CA PRO A 48 14.07 11.33 10.56
C PRO A 48 14.98 11.60 9.35
N GLU A 49 14.68 12.63 8.55
CA GLU A 49 15.36 12.91 7.27
C GLU A 49 16.90 12.99 7.43
N LYS A 50 17.37 13.51 8.56
CA LYS A 50 18.81 13.60 8.88
C LYS A 50 19.52 12.24 8.90
N ARG A 51 18.80 11.16 9.21
CA ARG A 51 19.32 9.79 9.23
C ARG A 51 19.01 9.05 7.94
N TYR A 52 17.82 9.28 7.38
CA TYR A 52 17.37 8.64 6.16
C TYR A 52 17.08 9.74 5.12
N PRO A 53 18.09 10.16 4.34
CA PRO A 53 17.93 11.24 3.38
C PRO A 53 17.01 10.82 2.24
N TYR A 54 16.16 11.74 1.79
CA TYR A 54 15.29 11.48 0.64
C TYR A 54 16.06 11.51 -0.69
N SER A 55 15.64 10.66 -1.61
CA SER A 55 16.09 10.64 -2.99
C SER A 55 15.88 12.00 -3.66
N ARG A 56 16.88 12.40 -4.47
CA ARG A 56 16.78 13.56 -5.36
C ARG A 56 15.72 13.41 -6.44
N GLY A 57 15.33 12.16 -6.75
CA GLY A 57 14.33 11.84 -7.77
C GLY A 57 12.89 11.87 -7.27
N ARG A 58 12.65 12.13 -5.97
CA ARG A 58 11.31 12.12 -5.37
C ARG A 58 10.40 13.18 -6.01
N ILE A 59 9.10 12.90 -6.02
CA ILE A 59 8.08 13.80 -6.57
C ILE A 59 7.26 14.50 -5.47
N TYR A 60 7.51 14.17 -4.21
CA TYR A 60 6.91 14.79 -3.03
C TYR A 60 7.84 14.72 -1.83
N THR A 61 7.62 15.58 -0.84
CA THR A 61 8.43 15.67 0.38
C THR A 61 7.51 15.57 1.61
N PRO A 62 7.43 14.43 2.29
CA PRO A 62 6.63 14.26 3.49
C PRO A 62 7.33 14.89 4.71
N PRO A 63 6.57 15.30 5.74
CA PRO A 63 7.16 15.55 7.05
C PRO A 63 7.71 14.24 7.64
N ASP A 64 8.53 14.34 8.69
CA ASP A 64 8.89 13.16 9.48
C ASP A 64 7.60 12.53 10.05
N CYS A 65 7.45 11.22 9.82
CA CYS A 65 6.37 10.36 10.26
C CYS A 65 7.03 9.04 10.67
N LEU A 66 7.47 8.97 11.92
CA LEU A 66 8.39 7.95 12.40
C LEU A 66 7.67 6.62 12.68
N LEU A 67 8.43 5.52 12.77
CA LEU A 67 7.89 4.25 13.22
C LEU A 67 7.25 4.35 14.61
N THR A 68 7.77 5.19 15.51
CA THR A 68 7.19 5.41 16.84
C THR A 68 5.81 6.05 16.78
N ASP A 69 5.59 6.96 15.82
CA ASP A 69 4.30 7.62 15.62
C ASP A 69 3.28 6.60 15.11
N TYR A 70 3.70 5.79 14.13
CA TYR A 70 2.90 4.68 13.62
C TYR A 70 2.57 3.66 14.72
N LEU A 71 3.52 3.26 15.56
CA LEU A 71 3.28 2.25 16.61
C LEU A 71 2.25 2.72 17.64
N ALA A 72 2.14 4.03 17.89
CA ALA A 72 1.09 4.59 18.72
C ALA A 72 -0.30 4.44 18.06
N LEU A 73 -0.41 4.74 16.77
CA LEU A 73 -1.62 4.53 15.98
C LEU A 73 -1.99 3.03 15.88
N HIS A 74 -1.02 2.20 15.52
CA HIS A 74 -1.16 0.75 15.40
C HIS A 74 -1.75 0.15 16.69
N LYS A 75 -1.23 0.57 17.85
CA LYS A 75 -1.78 0.18 19.15
C LYS A 75 -3.21 0.69 19.37
N SER A 76 -3.52 1.95 19.03
CA SER A 76 -4.87 2.49 19.21
C SER A 76 -5.92 1.82 18.32
N LEU A 77 -5.51 1.30 17.16
CA LEU A 77 -6.37 0.55 16.25
C LEU A 77 -6.56 -0.92 16.67
N GLY A 78 -5.82 -1.42 17.66
CA GLY A 78 -5.88 -2.82 18.10
C GLY A 78 -5.13 -3.79 17.19
N LEU A 79 -4.18 -3.31 16.40
CA LEU A 79 -3.37 -4.12 15.50
C LEU A 79 -2.22 -4.79 16.27
N THR A 80 -1.72 -5.89 15.71
CA THR A 80 -0.61 -6.67 16.30
C THR A 80 0.46 -7.07 15.29
N ARG A 81 0.14 -7.01 13.99
CA ARG A 81 1.06 -7.26 12.88
C ARG A 81 1.03 -6.08 11.92
N CYS A 82 2.12 -5.86 11.20
CA CYS A 82 2.16 -4.81 10.19
C CYS A 82 3.10 -5.14 9.03
N VAL A 83 2.85 -4.54 7.87
CA VAL A 83 3.70 -4.66 6.68
C VAL A 83 4.16 -3.27 6.26
N LEU A 84 5.45 -3.02 6.45
CA LEU A 84 6.11 -1.78 6.09
C LEU A 84 6.47 -1.79 4.61
N ILE A 85 5.91 -0.85 3.87
CA ILE A 85 6.09 -0.73 2.42
C ILE A 85 7.11 0.37 2.14
N GLN A 86 8.11 0.10 1.30
CA GLN A 86 9.09 1.09 0.89
C GLN A 86 8.43 2.24 0.09
N PRO A 87 8.44 3.48 0.59
CA PRO A 87 7.90 4.62 -0.14
C PRO A 87 8.89 5.13 -1.21
N SER A 88 8.37 5.78 -2.25
CA SER A 88 9.18 6.21 -3.40
C SER A 88 10.17 7.33 -3.07
N VAL A 89 10.01 8.02 -1.95
CA VAL A 89 10.90 9.13 -1.53
C VAL A 89 12.32 8.67 -1.24
N TYR A 90 12.55 7.40 -0.91
CA TYR A 90 13.89 6.85 -0.69
C TYR A 90 14.45 6.13 -1.92
N GLY A 91 13.64 5.96 -2.99
CA GLY A 91 14.01 5.10 -4.10
C GLY A 91 14.27 3.66 -3.63
N SER A 92 15.43 3.11 -3.98
CA SER A 92 15.87 1.76 -3.59
C SER A 92 16.74 1.73 -2.32
N ASP A 93 16.90 2.85 -1.61
CA ASP A 93 17.51 2.83 -0.28
C ASP A 93 16.49 2.35 0.75
N ASN A 94 16.54 1.05 1.06
CA ASN A 94 15.62 0.41 2.00
C ASN A 94 16.07 0.54 3.48
N THR A 95 17.09 1.36 3.79
CA THR A 95 17.69 1.40 5.13
C THR A 95 16.68 1.72 6.23
N ALA A 96 15.80 2.72 6.01
CA ALA A 96 14.76 3.08 6.97
C ALA A 96 13.79 1.91 7.23
N LEU A 97 13.39 1.21 6.16
CA LEU A 97 12.51 0.04 6.25
C LEU A 97 13.18 -1.09 7.02
N LEU A 98 14.42 -1.44 6.68
CA LEU A 98 15.14 -2.55 7.32
C LEU A 98 15.43 -2.29 8.79
N ASP A 99 15.77 -1.05 9.17
CA ASP A 99 15.91 -0.66 10.58
C ASP A 99 14.56 -0.69 11.32
N GLY A 100 13.48 -0.36 10.62
CA GLY A 100 12.12 -0.53 11.14
C GLY A 100 11.78 -1.99 11.44
N LEU A 101 12.12 -2.91 10.53
CA LEU A 101 11.90 -4.35 10.73
C LEU A 101 12.67 -4.91 11.94
N LYS A 102 13.92 -4.47 12.16
CA LYS A 102 14.67 -4.83 13.37
C LYS A 102 13.96 -4.40 14.65
N THR A 103 13.31 -3.24 14.62
CA THR A 103 12.56 -2.71 15.77
C THR A 103 11.25 -3.47 16.00
N LEU A 104 10.63 -3.99 14.92
CA LEU A 104 9.37 -4.74 14.97
C LEU A 104 9.54 -6.19 15.43
N ASP A 105 10.77 -6.71 15.52
CA ASP A 105 11.13 -7.98 16.14
C ASP A 105 10.19 -9.16 15.77
N GLY A 106 9.98 -9.36 14.46
CA GLY A 106 9.17 -10.45 13.91
C GLY A 106 7.66 -10.17 13.80
N ALA A 107 7.14 -9.13 14.47
CA ALA A 107 5.76 -8.66 14.29
C ALA A 107 5.56 -7.91 12.96
N GLY A 108 6.65 -7.43 12.37
CA GLY A 108 6.67 -6.73 11.08
C GLY A 108 7.05 -7.63 9.90
N ARG A 109 6.55 -7.29 8.71
CA ARG A 109 7.08 -7.75 7.42
C ARG A 109 7.37 -6.55 6.52
N GLY A 110 8.20 -6.75 5.51
CA GLY A 110 8.65 -5.67 4.61
C GLY A 110 8.37 -5.95 3.15
N VAL A 111 8.10 -4.88 2.40
CA VAL A 111 8.12 -4.88 0.93
C VAL A 111 9.09 -3.81 0.46
N VAL A 112 10.20 -4.25 -0.14
CA VAL A 112 11.34 -3.39 -0.49
C VAL A 112 11.26 -2.90 -1.94
N VAL A 113 12.09 -1.92 -2.31
CA VAL A 113 12.35 -1.59 -3.72
C VAL A 113 13.78 -2.01 -4.05
N LEU A 114 13.94 -2.84 -5.08
CA LEU A 114 15.25 -3.29 -5.55
C LEU A 114 15.68 -2.52 -6.79
N ASN A 115 16.99 -2.29 -6.95
CA ASN A 115 17.59 -1.70 -8.15
C ASN A 115 18.32 -2.70 -9.04
N GLY A 116 18.36 -3.98 -8.64
CA GLY A 116 18.96 -5.05 -9.42
C GLY A 116 20.45 -5.29 -9.14
N ARG A 117 21.06 -4.55 -8.20
CA ARG A 117 22.47 -4.72 -7.83
C ARG A 117 22.68 -5.51 -6.56
N GLU A 118 21.61 -5.83 -5.85
CA GLU A 118 21.67 -6.61 -4.61
C GLU A 118 22.22 -8.02 -4.92
N SER A 119 23.11 -8.49 -4.07
CA SER A 119 23.66 -9.84 -4.08
C SER A 119 22.66 -10.84 -3.51
N ALA A 120 22.85 -12.11 -3.82
CA ALA A 120 22.03 -13.18 -3.22
C ALA A 120 22.15 -13.23 -1.68
N SER A 121 23.26 -12.76 -1.09
CA SER A 121 23.39 -12.70 0.37
C SER A 121 22.55 -11.57 0.94
N GLU A 122 22.60 -10.38 0.35
CA GLU A 122 21.78 -9.24 0.80
C GLU A 122 20.28 -9.58 0.73
N LEU A 123 19.84 -10.27 -0.32
CA LEU A 123 18.44 -10.70 -0.42
C LEU A 123 18.05 -11.72 0.66
N ARG A 124 18.94 -12.65 1.03
CA ARG A 124 18.71 -13.58 2.15
C ARG A 124 18.70 -12.86 3.50
N ASP A 125 19.57 -11.87 3.69
CA ASP A 125 19.59 -11.08 4.92
C ASP A 125 18.29 -10.28 5.07
N MET A 126 17.79 -9.70 3.97
CA MET A 126 16.47 -9.06 3.92
C MET A 126 15.34 -10.05 4.24
N ASP A 127 15.40 -11.27 3.68
CA ASP A 127 14.40 -12.31 3.94
C ASP A 127 14.36 -12.72 5.42
N ALA A 128 15.54 -12.91 6.03
CA ALA A 128 15.69 -13.23 7.45
C ALA A 128 15.16 -12.10 8.36
N LEU A 129 15.28 -10.85 7.92
CA LEU A 129 14.69 -9.67 8.58
C LEU A 129 13.16 -9.57 8.42
N GLY A 130 12.55 -10.38 7.56
CA GLY A 130 11.10 -10.42 7.36
C GLY A 130 10.60 -9.72 6.08
N VAL A 131 11.48 -9.42 5.11
CA VAL A 131 11.04 -8.96 3.79
C VAL A 131 10.36 -10.11 3.03
N ARG A 132 9.26 -9.82 2.34
CA ARG A 132 8.43 -10.82 1.65
C ARG A 132 8.00 -10.42 0.24
N GLY A 133 8.42 -9.26 -0.23
CA GLY A 133 8.01 -8.77 -1.53
C GLY A 133 8.85 -7.62 -2.04
N VAL A 134 8.69 -7.35 -3.33
CA VAL A 134 9.26 -6.18 -4.01
C VAL A 134 8.16 -5.30 -4.54
N ARG A 135 8.22 -4.01 -4.22
CA ARG A 135 7.31 -3.00 -4.74
C ARG A 135 7.75 -2.52 -6.12
N VAL A 136 6.81 -2.50 -7.05
CA VAL A 136 6.95 -1.89 -8.38
C VAL A 136 5.90 -0.79 -8.53
N ASN A 137 6.36 0.46 -8.62
CA ASN A 137 5.49 1.62 -8.78
C ASN A 137 5.43 2.05 -10.25
N LEU A 138 4.26 1.91 -10.88
CA LEU A 138 4.00 2.29 -12.27
C LEU A 138 3.15 3.59 -12.38
N VAL A 139 2.76 4.15 -11.24
CA VAL A 139 1.89 5.33 -11.15
C VAL A 139 2.71 6.60 -10.97
N ASP A 140 3.54 6.64 -9.94
CA ASP A 140 4.31 7.83 -9.54
C ASP A 140 5.62 7.93 -10.31
N VAL A 141 5.56 7.76 -11.63
CA VAL A 141 6.73 7.76 -12.53
C VAL A 141 6.72 9.00 -13.42
N LYS A 142 7.90 9.55 -13.71
CA LYS A 142 8.02 10.76 -14.54
C LYS A 142 7.55 10.56 -15.99
N ALA A 143 7.59 9.33 -16.49
CA ALA A 143 7.20 8.96 -17.84
C ALA A 143 6.46 7.61 -17.81
N PRO A 144 5.12 7.62 -17.70
CA PRO A 144 4.34 6.39 -17.71
C PRO A 144 4.40 5.71 -19.09
N SER A 145 4.46 4.39 -19.08
CA SER A 145 4.39 3.55 -20.29
C SER A 145 2.94 3.12 -20.53
N ALA A 146 2.51 3.09 -21.80
CA ALA A 146 1.22 2.52 -22.18
C ALA A 146 1.22 0.99 -22.00
N ASP A 147 2.37 0.34 -22.21
CA ASP A 147 2.52 -1.10 -22.07
C ASP A 147 3.01 -1.48 -20.68
N MET A 148 2.57 -2.66 -20.22
CA MET A 148 3.03 -3.27 -18.98
C MET A 148 4.52 -3.63 -19.12
N PRO A 149 5.40 -3.24 -18.18
CA PRO A 149 6.83 -3.50 -18.30
C PRO A 149 7.19 -4.95 -17.93
N ILE A 150 6.60 -5.92 -18.62
CA ILE A 150 6.64 -7.35 -18.27
C ILE A 150 8.07 -7.89 -18.19
N GLU A 151 8.97 -7.49 -19.10
CA GLU A 151 10.37 -7.90 -19.03
C GLU A 151 11.06 -7.44 -17.73
N SER A 152 10.70 -6.26 -17.22
CA SER A 152 11.24 -5.77 -15.95
C SER A 152 10.66 -6.53 -14.76
N LEU A 153 9.39 -6.93 -14.84
CA LEU A 153 8.74 -7.73 -13.81
C LEU A 153 9.34 -9.15 -13.78
N LEU A 154 9.58 -9.77 -14.94
CA LEU A 154 10.25 -11.07 -15.06
C LEU A 154 11.67 -11.03 -14.49
N ARG A 155 12.46 -10.01 -14.83
CA ARG A 155 13.80 -9.83 -14.23
C ARG A 155 13.75 -9.67 -12.70
N MET A 156 12.69 -9.05 -12.17
CA MET A 156 12.51 -8.92 -10.72
C MET A 156 12.11 -10.25 -10.10
N GLN A 157 11.16 -10.97 -10.71
CA GLN A 157 10.75 -12.30 -10.32
C GLN A 157 11.96 -13.25 -10.23
N ASP A 158 12.82 -13.30 -11.25
CA ASP A 158 13.97 -14.20 -11.28
C ASP A 158 14.89 -14.05 -10.05
N ARG A 159 14.95 -12.84 -9.48
CA ARG A 159 15.77 -12.55 -8.30
C ARG A 159 15.13 -13.03 -7.01
N VAL A 160 13.80 -13.04 -6.92
CA VAL A 160 13.08 -13.15 -5.64
C VAL A 160 12.18 -14.38 -5.54
N ALA A 161 11.93 -15.08 -6.66
CA ALA A 161 11.11 -16.29 -6.71
C ALA A 161 11.63 -17.39 -5.77
N SER A 162 12.95 -17.59 -5.71
CA SER A 162 13.56 -18.59 -4.82
C SER A 162 13.38 -18.29 -3.32
N LEU A 163 13.03 -17.06 -2.96
CA LEU A 163 12.71 -16.64 -1.59
C LEU A 163 11.20 -16.73 -1.30
N GLY A 164 10.39 -17.09 -2.30
CA GLY A 164 8.93 -17.09 -2.19
C GLY A 164 8.32 -15.69 -2.09
N TRP A 165 9.05 -14.65 -2.50
CA TRP A 165 8.57 -13.27 -2.44
C TRP A 165 7.57 -12.96 -3.57
N HIS A 166 6.66 -12.02 -3.30
CA HIS A 166 5.70 -11.51 -4.28
C HIS A 166 6.17 -10.21 -4.95
N LEU A 167 5.50 -9.83 -6.04
CA LEU A 167 5.60 -8.48 -6.62
C LEU A 167 4.38 -7.65 -6.21
N GLU A 168 4.60 -6.54 -5.51
CA GLU A 168 3.54 -5.58 -5.16
C GLU A 168 3.48 -4.45 -6.19
N LEU A 169 2.40 -4.39 -6.95
CA LEU A 169 2.18 -3.43 -8.02
C LEU A 169 1.31 -2.27 -7.53
N LEU A 170 1.86 -1.05 -7.60
CA LEU A 170 1.05 0.16 -7.65
C LEU A 170 0.83 0.52 -9.12
N VAL A 171 -0.39 0.32 -9.60
CA VAL A 171 -0.77 0.40 -11.02
C VAL A 171 -2.22 0.86 -11.14
N HIS A 172 -2.51 1.73 -12.11
CA HIS A 172 -3.88 2.00 -12.56
C HIS A 172 -4.32 0.84 -13.46
N VAL A 173 -5.13 -0.09 -12.94
CA VAL A 173 -5.53 -1.27 -13.73
C VAL A 173 -6.36 -0.91 -14.95
N ASP A 174 -7.02 0.25 -14.98
CA ASP A 174 -7.72 0.76 -16.15
C ASP A 174 -6.82 1.13 -17.33
N ASN A 175 -5.50 1.29 -17.11
CA ASN A 175 -4.55 1.43 -18.21
C ASN A 175 -4.25 0.10 -18.92
N TYR A 176 -4.64 -1.04 -18.34
CA TYR A 176 -4.30 -2.38 -18.84
C TYR A 176 -5.56 -3.26 -18.97
N PRO A 177 -6.34 -3.11 -20.06
CA PRO A 177 -7.56 -3.91 -20.28
C PRO A 177 -7.36 -5.43 -20.26
N ASN A 178 -6.18 -5.91 -20.70
CA ASN A 178 -5.81 -7.34 -20.75
C ASN A 178 -4.71 -7.66 -19.71
N LEU A 179 -4.87 -7.13 -18.49
CA LEU A 179 -3.87 -7.22 -17.43
C LEU A 179 -3.51 -8.66 -17.05
N ASP A 180 -4.49 -9.56 -17.11
CA ASP A 180 -4.35 -10.99 -16.87
C ASP A 180 -3.45 -11.66 -17.91
N GLU A 181 -3.65 -11.37 -19.20
CA GLU A 181 -2.76 -11.83 -20.27
C GLU A 181 -1.36 -11.25 -20.13
N ALA A 182 -1.25 -9.96 -19.79
CA ALA A 182 0.02 -9.27 -19.65
C ALA A 182 0.87 -9.82 -18.50
N LEU A 183 0.24 -10.29 -17.42
CA LEU A 183 0.89 -10.87 -16.25
C LEU A 183 0.99 -12.40 -16.31
N ASP A 184 0.44 -13.04 -17.36
CA ASP A 184 0.47 -14.50 -17.51
C ASP A 184 1.87 -15.13 -17.41
N PRO A 185 2.95 -14.50 -17.90
CA PRO A 185 4.30 -15.04 -17.75
C PRO A 185 4.85 -15.08 -16.30
N LEU A 186 4.21 -14.39 -15.35
CA LEU A 186 4.70 -14.36 -13.96
C LEU A 186 4.31 -15.63 -13.20
N GLU A 187 5.29 -16.22 -12.53
CA GLU A 187 5.14 -17.41 -11.68
C GLU A 187 5.02 -17.06 -10.20
N VAL A 188 5.45 -15.85 -9.80
CA VAL A 188 5.28 -15.35 -8.43
C VAL A 188 3.91 -14.70 -8.23
N GLN A 189 3.48 -14.65 -6.97
CA GLN A 189 2.25 -13.94 -6.60
C GLN A 189 2.37 -12.45 -6.91
N VAL A 190 1.26 -11.87 -7.34
CA VAL A 190 1.12 -10.42 -7.55
C VAL A 190 0.23 -9.82 -6.46
N VAL A 191 0.57 -8.65 -5.94
CA VAL A 191 -0.25 -7.92 -4.97
C VAL A 191 -0.61 -6.56 -5.54
N PHE A 192 -1.90 -6.31 -5.79
CA PHE A 192 -2.38 -5.02 -6.27
C PHE A 192 -2.65 -4.06 -5.09
N GLY A 193 -1.98 -2.91 -5.11
CA GLY A 193 -2.26 -1.83 -4.16
C GLY A 193 -3.61 -1.17 -4.42
N HIS A 194 -4.24 -0.64 -3.36
CA HIS A 194 -5.39 0.26 -3.44
C HIS A 194 -6.54 -0.20 -4.36
N MET A 195 -6.93 -1.48 -4.26
CA MET A 195 -7.97 -2.09 -5.09
C MET A 195 -7.74 -1.93 -6.60
N GLY A 196 -6.49 -1.97 -7.05
CA GLY A 196 -6.10 -1.77 -8.45
C GLY A 196 -5.98 -0.30 -8.87
N TYR A 197 -6.02 0.62 -7.89
CA TYR A 197 -5.84 2.06 -8.09
C TYR A 197 -6.67 2.64 -9.24
N LEU A 198 -7.91 2.18 -9.37
CA LEU A 198 -8.81 2.57 -10.46
C LEU A 198 -8.88 4.11 -10.58
N SER A 199 -8.67 4.64 -11.78
CA SER A 199 -8.73 6.08 -12.00
C SER A 199 -10.08 6.65 -11.57
N ARG A 200 -10.05 7.82 -10.93
CA ARG A 200 -11.25 8.51 -10.43
C ARG A 200 -12.27 8.74 -11.54
N GLY A 201 -13.51 8.31 -11.30
CA GLY A 201 -14.62 8.44 -12.25
C GLY A 201 -14.71 7.33 -13.31
N VAL A 202 -13.77 6.38 -13.33
CA VAL A 202 -13.87 5.17 -14.16
C VAL A 202 -14.82 4.17 -13.50
N SER A 203 -15.63 3.49 -14.32
CA SER A 203 -16.56 2.46 -13.83
C SER A 203 -15.82 1.23 -13.31
N PRO A 204 -16.24 0.63 -12.18
CA PRO A 204 -15.73 -0.68 -11.72
C PRO A 204 -15.89 -1.81 -12.75
N ASP A 205 -16.81 -1.69 -13.71
CA ASP A 205 -17.01 -2.66 -14.79
C ASP A 205 -15.92 -2.63 -15.88
N HIS A 206 -14.90 -1.79 -15.72
CA HIS A 206 -13.80 -1.63 -16.67
C HIS A 206 -13.08 -2.96 -16.94
N PRO A 207 -12.68 -3.25 -18.20
CA PRO A 207 -11.99 -4.51 -18.54
C PRO A 207 -10.76 -4.81 -17.66
N GLY A 208 -9.95 -3.79 -17.35
CA GLY A 208 -8.79 -3.97 -16.47
C GLY A 208 -9.14 -4.40 -15.03
N MET A 209 -10.27 -3.94 -14.49
CA MET A 209 -10.78 -4.43 -13.19
C MET A 209 -11.21 -5.89 -13.28
N LYS A 210 -11.86 -6.28 -14.38
CA LYS A 210 -12.27 -7.67 -14.62
C LYS A 210 -11.06 -8.59 -14.80
N ALA A 211 -10.03 -8.13 -15.49
CA ALA A 211 -8.76 -8.84 -15.64
C ALA A 211 -8.04 -9.02 -14.28
N MET A 212 -7.99 -7.96 -13.45
CA MET A 212 -7.49 -8.07 -12.07
C MET A 212 -8.30 -9.10 -11.28
N LEU A 213 -9.63 -9.07 -11.36
CA LEU A 213 -10.49 -10.03 -10.67
C LEU A 213 -10.23 -11.47 -11.13
N ALA A 214 -10.02 -11.71 -12.42
CA ALA A 214 -9.69 -13.04 -12.94
C ALA A 214 -8.39 -13.57 -12.31
N LEU A 215 -7.36 -12.72 -12.12
CA LEU A 215 -6.12 -13.10 -11.44
C LEU A 215 -6.34 -13.44 -9.95
N LEU A 216 -7.21 -12.70 -9.26
CA LEU A 216 -7.59 -13.00 -7.87
C LEU A 216 -8.28 -14.37 -7.80
N GLN A 217 -9.28 -14.61 -8.64
CA GLN A 217 -10.04 -15.87 -8.67
C GLN A 217 -9.17 -17.08 -9.05
N ALA A 218 -8.17 -16.87 -9.90
CA ALA A 218 -7.17 -17.89 -10.25
C ALA A 218 -6.15 -18.16 -9.12
N GLY A 219 -6.19 -17.41 -8.01
CA GLY A 219 -5.22 -17.52 -6.92
C GLY A 219 -3.81 -17.06 -7.30
N ARG A 220 -3.69 -16.25 -8.36
CA ARG A 220 -2.41 -15.70 -8.84
C ARG A 220 -2.11 -14.33 -8.26
N ALA A 221 -3.11 -13.67 -7.70
CA ALA A 221 -2.98 -12.33 -7.16
C ALA A 221 -3.71 -12.13 -5.84
N TRP A 222 -3.35 -11.03 -5.18
CA TRP A 222 -4.00 -10.45 -4.01
C TRP A 222 -4.35 -9.00 -4.28
N ALA A 223 -5.32 -8.45 -3.54
CA ALA A 223 -5.63 -7.02 -3.59
C ALA A 223 -5.70 -6.41 -2.18
N LYS A 224 -5.20 -5.18 -2.06
CA LYS A 224 -5.22 -4.41 -0.82
C LYS A 224 -6.43 -3.48 -0.76
N ILE A 225 -7.35 -3.72 0.17
CA ILE A 225 -8.44 -2.81 0.52
C ILE A 225 -7.84 -1.65 1.32
N THR A 226 -7.40 -0.61 0.60
CA THR A 226 -6.58 0.51 1.11
C THR A 226 -6.87 1.78 0.32
N GLY A 227 -6.56 2.95 0.90
CA GLY A 227 -6.54 4.24 0.18
C GLY A 227 -7.84 4.64 -0.55
N PRO A 228 -9.04 4.54 0.08
CA PRO A 228 -10.31 4.82 -0.62
C PRO A 228 -10.41 6.25 -1.18
N TYR A 229 -9.81 7.22 -0.49
CA TYR A 229 -9.70 8.62 -0.93
C TYR A 229 -8.86 8.83 -2.20
N ARG A 230 -8.12 7.80 -2.65
CA ARG A 230 -7.31 7.86 -3.87
C ARG A 230 -8.11 7.50 -5.12
N ILE A 231 -9.11 6.64 -5.01
CA ILE A 231 -9.91 6.12 -6.14
C ILE A 231 -11.32 6.74 -6.22
N GLY A 232 -11.88 7.18 -5.09
CA GLY A 232 -13.17 7.87 -5.05
C GLY A 232 -13.09 9.33 -5.49
N THR A 233 -14.19 9.87 -5.99
CA THR A 233 -14.34 11.33 -6.23
C THR A 233 -14.91 12.06 -5.03
N GLU A 234 -15.62 11.31 -4.19
CA GLU A 234 -16.30 11.69 -2.97
C GLU A 234 -15.40 11.62 -1.72
N GLY A 235 -15.82 12.29 -0.66
CA GLY A 235 -15.22 12.15 0.67
C GLY A 235 -15.81 10.98 1.45
N PRO A 236 -15.55 10.88 2.76
CA PRO A 236 -16.20 9.92 3.64
C PRO A 236 -17.73 9.93 3.44
N PRO A 237 -18.41 8.76 3.38
CA PRO A 237 -17.88 7.42 3.68
C PRO A 237 -17.29 6.66 2.48
N TYR A 238 -16.92 7.32 1.38
CA TYR A 238 -16.26 6.74 0.20
C TYR A 238 -17.06 5.62 -0.51
N ASP A 239 -18.30 5.92 -0.89
CA ASP A 239 -19.24 4.95 -1.49
C ASP A 239 -18.68 4.18 -2.69
N THR A 240 -17.89 4.83 -3.56
CA THR A 240 -17.27 4.19 -4.74
C THR A 240 -16.28 3.11 -4.30
N ALA A 241 -15.42 3.43 -3.33
CA ALA A 241 -14.47 2.48 -2.78
C ALA A 241 -15.18 1.35 -2.04
N GLY A 242 -16.26 1.66 -1.30
CA GLY A 242 -17.07 0.65 -0.62
C GLY A 242 -17.73 -0.34 -1.58
N HIS A 243 -18.29 0.13 -2.69
CA HIS A 243 -18.83 -0.75 -3.73
C HIS A 243 -17.77 -1.66 -4.34
N ILE A 244 -16.58 -1.13 -4.65
CA ILE A 244 -15.46 -1.93 -5.19
C ILE A 244 -15.00 -2.96 -4.16
N ALA A 245 -14.80 -2.57 -2.90
CA ALA A 245 -14.38 -3.46 -1.83
C ALA A 245 -15.39 -4.60 -1.61
N ASN A 246 -16.68 -4.28 -1.60
CA ASN A 246 -17.75 -5.28 -1.45
C ASN A 246 -17.78 -6.25 -2.64
N TRP A 247 -17.67 -5.74 -3.87
CA TRP A 247 -17.62 -6.57 -5.07
C TRP A 247 -16.43 -7.54 -5.09
N LEU A 248 -15.24 -7.05 -4.71
CA LEU A 248 -14.05 -7.88 -4.55
C LEU A 248 -14.25 -8.95 -3.47
N ALA A 249 -14.85 -8.58 -2.32
CA ALA A 249 -15.10 -9.49 -1.21
C ALA A 249 -16.10 -10.60 -1.58
N GLN A 250 -17.13 -10.30 -2.37
CA GLN A 250 -18.10 -11.30 -2.82
C GLN A 250 -17.47 -12.39 -3.71
N THR A 251 -16.35 -12.10 -4.37
CA THR A 251 -15.80 -12.94 -5.43
C THR A 251 -14.45 -13.56 -5.08
N SER A 252 -13.66 -12.91 -4.22
CA SER A 252 -12.28 -13.30 -3.92
C SER A 252 -11.85 -12.97 -2.48
N MET A 253 -12.73 -13.15 -1.48
CA MET A 253 -12.46 -12.77 -0.08
C MET A 253 -11.15 -13.36 0.48
N ASP A 254 -10.78 -14.57 0.08
CA ASP A 254 -9.54 -15.26 0.46
C ASP A 254 -8.27 -14.66 -0.17
N ARG A 255 -8.41 -13.64 -1.02
CA ARG A 255 -7.33 -12.92 -1.71
C ARG A 255 -7.25 -11.44 -1.36
N LEU A 256 -7.96 -11.02 -0.32
CA LEU A 256 -7.97 -9.61 0.11
C LEU A 256 -7.21 -9.42 1.41
N VAL A 257 -6.46 -8.33 1.50
CA VAL A 257 -5.84 -7.86 2.74
C VAL A 257 -6.19 -6.39 2.94
N TRP A 258 -6.11 -5.90 4.17
CA TRP A 258 -6.36 -4.50 4.51
C TRP A 258 -5.09 -3.77 4.95
N GLY A 259 -5.03 -2.46 4.76
CA GLY A 259 -4.01 -1.60 5.35
C GLY A 259 -4.47 -0.15 5.51
N SER A 260 -3.75 0.60 6.32
CA SER A 260 -4.10 2.00 6.66
C SER A 260 -3.79 2.98 5.54
N ASP A 261 -2.73 2.70 4.76
CA ASP A 261 -2.08 3.68 3.88
C ASP A 261 -1.53 4.91 4.64
N TRP A 262 -1.29 4.77 5.94
CA TRP A 262 -0.63 5.78 6.76
C TRP A 262 0.78 6.03 6.22
N PRO A 263 1.26 7.29 6.15
CA PRO A 263 0.67 8.54 6.65
C PRO A 263 -0.02 9.38 5.57
N HIS A 264 -0.66 8.75 4.58
CA HIS A 264 -1.53 9.40 3.60
C HIS A 264 -0.86 10.52 2.77
N VAL A 265 0.32 10.22 2.22
CA VAL A 265 1.04 11.17 1.36
C VAL A 265 0.26 11.48 0.07
N MET A 266 0.46 12.69 -0.45
CA MET A 266 -0.16 13.17 -1.69
C MET A 266 -1.69 13.15 -1.69
N VAL A 267 -2.32 13.19 -0.50
CA VAL A 267 -3.76 13.41 -0.39
C VAL A 267 -4.12 14.78 -0.94
N LYS A 268 -5.13 14.80 -1.80
CA LYS A 268 -5.77 16.03 -2.28
C LYS A 268 -7.07 16.23 -1.52
N GLY A 269 -7.25 17.37 -0.89
CA GLY A 269 -8.47 17.69 -0.15
C GLY A 269 -8.38 17.30 1.33
N HIS A 270 -9.37 16.55 1.81
CA HIS A 270 -9.51 16.21 3.23
C HIS A 270 -8.53 15.11 3.64
N MET A 271 -7.66 15.39 4.61
CA MET A 271 -6.80 14.38 5.24
C MET A 271 -7.68 13.36 5.97
N PRO A 272 -7.65 12.07 5.60
CA PRO A 272 -8.45 11.06 6.26
C PRO A 272 -7.97 10.80 7.70
N HIS A 273 -8.88 10.27 8.51
CA HIS A 273 -8.55 9.73 9.83
C HIS A 273 -8.48 8.20 9.75
N ASP A 274 -7.39 7.58 10.19
CA ASP A 274 -7.17 6.13 10.08
C ASP A 274 -8.29 5.30 10.71
N THR A 275 -8.77 5.71 11.89
CA THR A 275 -9.90 5.06 12.57
C THR A 275 -11.18 5.05 11.72
N ASP A 276 -11.45 6.13 10.99
CA ASP A 276 -12.64 6.21 10.13
C ASP A 276 -12.48 5.33 8.89
N LEU A 277 -11.27 5.26 8.32
CA LEU A 277 -10.97 4.33 7.23
C LEU A 277 -11.16 2.87 7.66
N LEU A 278 -10.67 2.51 8.84
CA LEU A 278 -10.83 1.17 9.39
C LEU A 278 -12.31 0.84 9.63
N ASN A 279 -13.06 1.75 10.25
CA ASN A 279 -14.49 1.56 10.49
C ASN A 279 -15.26 1.41 9.16
N ALA A 280 -14.95 2.23 8.14
CA ALA A 280 -15.60 2.15 6.84
C ALA A 280 -15.37 0.80 6.17
N VAL A 281 -14.13 0.28 6.16
CA VAL A 281 -13.84 -1.05 5.60
C VAL A 281 -14.59 -2.16 6.35
N ALA A 282 -14.66 -2.08 7.69
CA ALA A 282 -15.41 -3.04 8.49
C ALA A 282 -16.92 -3.00 8.20
N GLU A 283 -17.46 -1.83 7.83
CA GLU A 283 -18.85 -1.64 7.40
C GLU A 283 -19.09 -2.17 5.97
N TRP A 284 -18.13 -2.00 5.04
CA TRP A 284 -18.24 -2.50 3.67
C TRP A 284 -18.16 -4.02 3.57
N ILE A 285 -17.40 -4.65 4.46
CA ILE A 285 -17.16 -6.10 4.52
C ILE A 285 -17.54 -6.61 5.92
N PRO A 286 -18.86 -6.74 6.21
CA PRO A 286 -19.32 -7.13 7.54
C PRO A 286 -19.21 -8.65 7.76
N GLY A 287 -19.17 -9.04 9.03
CA GLY A 287 -19.24 -10.43 9.47
C GLY A 287 -17.91 -10.98 9.97
N GLU A 288 -17.98 -11.84 11.00
CA GLU A 288 -16.80 -12.35 11.71
C GLU A 288 -15.85 -13.13 10.78
N GLY A 289 -16.38 -13.99 9.91
CA GLY A 289 -15.59 -14.76 8.95
C GLY A 289 -14.82 -13.88 7.96
N PRO A 290 -15.49 -13.03 7.16
CA PRO A 290 -14.83 -12.10 6.24
C PRO A 290 -13.84 -11.16 6.93
N GLN A 291 -14.18 -10.61 8.11
CA GLN A 291 -13.26 -9.73 8.85
C GLN A 291 -12.04 -10.49 9.36
N ARG A 292 -12.21 -11.72 9.87
CA ARG A 292 -11.08 -12.57 10.25
C ARG A 292 -10.17 -12.89 9.07
N ALA A 293 -10.73 -13.21 7.92
CA ALA A 293 -9.97 -13.42 6.69
C ALA A 293 -9.19 -12.16 6.31
N LEU A 294 -9.87 -11.01 6.18
CA LEU A 294 -9.30 -9.75 5.71
C LEU A 294 -8.18 -9.23 6.62
N PHE A 295 -8.42 -9.23 7.93
CA PHE A 295 -7.53 -8.57 8.89
C PHE A 295 -6.46 -9.51 9.45
N SER A 296 -6.68 -10.83 9.52
CA SER A 296 -5.76 -11.77 10.19
C SER A 296 -5.24 -12.88 9.28
N ASP A 297 -6.13 -13.71 8.74
CA ASP A 297 -5.74 -15.00 8.17
C ASP A 297 -5.09 -14.83 6.79
N ASN A 298 -5.63 -13.94 5.95
CA ASN A 298 -5.07 -13.65 4.63
C ASN A 298 -3.69 -12.97 4.72
N PRO A 299 -3.47 -11.92 5.56
CA PRO A 299 -2.12 -11.40 5.79
C PRO A 299 -1.14 -12.46 6.31
N ALA A 300 -1.59 -13.38 7.19
CA ALA A 300 -0.75 -14.46 7.69
C ALA A 300 -0.25 -15.37 6.57
N GLN A 301 -1.14 -15.73 5.62
CA GLN A 301 -0.80 -16.51 4.45
C GLN A 301 0.12 -15.74 3.50
N LEU A 302 -0.23 -14.50 3.13
CA LEU A 302 0.50 -13.73 2.13
C LEU A 302 1.93 -13.38 2.57
N TYR A 303 2.13 -13.05 3.84
CA TYR A 303 3.44 -12.57 4.33
C TYR A 303 4.16 -13.58 5.25
N GLY A 304 3.67 -14.82 5.34
CA GLY A 304 4.36 -15.91 6.03
C GLY A 304 4.48 -15.71 7.54
N TRP A 305 3.34 -15.61 8.22
CA TRP A 305 3.22 -15.76 9.68
C TRP A 305 2.55 -17.09 10.09
N ILE A 306 2.45 -18.03 9.14
CA ILE A 306 1.95 -19.39 9.35
C ILE A 306 3.04 -20.33 9.84
#